data_AF-A0A958LWC8-F1
#
_entry.id   AF-A0A958LWC8-F1
#
_cell.length_a   1.000
_cell.length_b   1.000
_cell.length_c   1.000
_cell.angle_alpha   90.00
_cell.angle_beta   90.00
_cell.angle_gamma   90.00
#
_symmetry.space_group_name_H-M   'P 1'
#
loop_
_entity.id
_entity.type
_entity.pdbx_description
1 polymer ?
#
loop_
_entity_poly.entity_id
_entity_poly.type
_entity_poly.pdbx_seq_one_letter_code
_entity_poly.pdbx_strand_id
1 'polypeptide(L)'
;MTKFISVKDANSKYLSLFNLNLMTKYDMKIVKTHKGTIFECLNENDILIRVMALDLLYVIAGPDNSQSIVKDLLHVLWNASDEEFIK
;
A
#
# COMPACT_ATOMS: atom_id res chain seq x y z
N MET A 1 -2.08 21.37 5.73
CA MET A 1 -1.83 20.67 4.45
C MET A 1 -0.35 20.32 4.39
N THR A 2 0.03 19.21 5.02
CA THR A 2 1.41 18.71 5.00
C THR A 2 1.51 17.77 3.80
N LYS A 3 2.25 18.20 2.79
CA LYS A 3 2.43 17.51 1.51
C LYS A 3 3.31 16.27 1.73
N PHE A 4 2.74 15.20 2.28
CA PHE A 4 3.50 14.00 2.66
C PHE A 4 3.90 13.10 1.48
N ILE A 5 3.52 13.41 0.25
CA ILE A 5 3.75 12.52 -0.91
C ILE A 5 4.14 13.36 -2.13
N SER A 6 5.32 13.98 -2.05
CA SER A 6 6.00 14.51 -3.23
C SER A 6 7.47 14.16 -3.14
N VAL A 7 7.81 12.86 -3.05
CA VAL A 7 9.21 12.43 -3.03
C VAL A 7 9.43 11.30 -4.05
N LYS A 8 10.39 11.54 -4.93
CA LYS A 8 10.55 10.98 -6.28
C LYS A 8 11.39 9.69 -6.34
N ASP A 9 11.83 9.15 -5.20
CA ASP A 9 12.73 7.99 -5.14
C ASP A 9 12.20 6.87 -4.24
N ALA A 10 12.65 5.64 -4.50
CA ALA A 10 12.20 4.42 -3.83
C ALA A 10 12.43 4.46 -2.30
N ASN A 11 13.56 5.00 -1.85
CA ASN A 11 13.90 5.06 -0.43
C ASN A 11 12.89 5.88 0.38
N SER A 12 12.42 7.00 -0.18
CA SER A 12 11.44 7.86 0.46
C SER A 12 10.06 7.20 0.55
N LYS A 13 9.68 6.42 -0.47
CA LYS A 13 8.44 5.61 -0.44
C LYS A 13 8.52 4.49 0.59
N TYR A 14 9.65 3.78 0.63
CA TYR A 14 9.94 2.78 1.66
C TYR A 14 9.81 3.37 3.06
N LEU A 15 10.47 4.50 3.33
CA LEU A 15 10.42 5.16 4.65
C LEU A 15 8.99 5.58 5.01
N SER A 16 8.21 6.04 4.03
CA SER A 16 6.81 6.41 4.23
C SER A 16 5.95 5.21 4.61
N LEU A 17 6.07 4.09 3.90
CA LEU A 17 5.38 2.84 4.22
C LEU A 17 5.81 2.29 5.59
N PHE A 18 7.10 2.35 5.90
CA PHE A 18 7.64 1.95 7.20
C PHE A 18 7.00 2.77 8.34
N ASN A 19 6.95 4.10 8.19
CA ASN A 19 6.34 4.99 9.18
C ASN A 19 4.83 4.75 9.32
N LEU A 20 4.12 4.51 8.22
CA LEU A 20 2.70 4.15 8.26
C LEU A 20 2.48 2.83 9.02
N ASN A 21 3.33 1.83 8.79
CA ASN A 21 3.28 0.57 9.51
C ASN A 21 3.49 0.76 11.02
N LEU A 22 4.46 1.58 11.44
CA LEU A 22 4.63 1.94 12.86
C LEU A 22 3.39 2.65 13.42
N MET A 23 2.77 3.53 12.64
CA MET A 23 1.59 4.31 13.05
C MET A 23 0.36 3.44 13.29
N THR A 24 0.27 2.25 12.70
CA THR A 24 -0.86 1.31 12.94
C THR A 24 -1.02 0.96 14.42
N LYS A 25 0.07 0.99 15.19
CA LYS A 25 0.08 0.71 16.63
C LYS A 25 -0.47 1.86 17.48
N TYR A 26 -0.53 3.07 16.91
CA TYR A 26 -0.92 4.29 17.63
C TYR A 26 -2.28 4.81 17.15
N ASP A 27 -2.49 4.90 15.83
CA ASP A 27 -3.74 5.35 15.25
C ASP A 27 -4.05 4.62 13.92
N MET A 28 -4.73 3.49 14.05
CA MET A 28 -5.22 2.70 12.91
C MET A 28 -6.16 3.49 11.99
N LYS A 29 -6.96 4.43 12.53
CA LYS A 29 -7.92 5.18 11.72
C LYS A 29 -7.20 6.12 10.77
N ILE A 30 -6.16 6.80 11.24
CA ILE A 30 -5.32 7.66 10.39
C ILE A 30 -4.69 6.84 9.27
N VAL A 31 -4.09 5.68 9.57
CA VAL A 31 -3.47 4.84 8.52
C VAL A 31 -4.50 4.40 7.48
N LYS A 32 -5.72 4.01 7.91
CA LYS A 32 -6.82 3.68 7.00
C LYS A 32 -7.19 4.83 6.05
N THR A 33 -7.01 6.11 6.43
CA THR A 33 -7.25 7.24 5.52
C THR A 33 -6.24 7.32 4.37
N HIS A 34 -5.05 6.74 4.53
CA HIS A 34 -4.00 6.67 3.52
C HIS A 34 -4.12 5.43 2.61
N LYS A 35 -5.20 4.64 2.70
CA LYS A 35 -5.43 3.42 1.90
C LYS A 35 -5.15 3.64 0.41
N GLY A 36 -5.59 4.76 -0.17
CA GLY A 36 -5.36 5.09 -1.58
C GLY A 36 -3.87 5.14 -1.95
N THR A 37 -3.07 5.86 -1.17
CA THR A 37 -1.61 5.93 -1.36
C THR A 37 -0.94 4.56 -1.20
N ILE A 38 -1.40 3.76 -0.23
CA ILE A 38 -0.85 2.41 -0.02
C ILE A 38 -1.13 1.53 -1.26
N PHE A 39 -2.32 1.64 -1.86
CA PHE A 39 -2.63 0.96 -3.13
C PHE A 39 -1.77 1.46 -4.29
N GLU A 40 -1.50 2.76 -4.39
CA GLU A 40 -0.61 3.31 -5.42
C GLU A 40 0.79 2.67 -5.36
N CYS A 41 1.28 2.37 -4.15
CA CYS A 41 2.57 1.70 -3.97
C CYS A 41 2.64 0.27 -4.53
N LEU A 42 1.51 -0.37 -4.84
CA LEU A 42 1.51 -1.68 -5.50
C LEU A 42 1.96 -1.60 -6.97
N ASN A 43 1.92 -0.41 -7.59
CA ASN A 43 2.37 -0.19 -8.97
C ASN A 43 3.85 0.23 -9.07
N GLU A 44 4.59 0.16 -7.96
CA GLU A 44 5.99 0.56 -7.93
C GLU A 44 6.90 -0.53 -8.50
N ASN A 45 7.93 -0.13 -9.24
CA ASN A 45 8.90 -1.07 -9.83
C ASN A 45 9.68 -1.88 -8.77
N ASP A 46 9.84 -1.34 -7.56
CA ASP A 46 10.56 -1.98 -6.47
C ASP A 46 9.67 -3.00 -5.74
N ILE A 47 10.07 -4.28 -5.80
CA ILE A 47 9.35 -5.38 -5.15
C ILE A 47 9.22 -5.20 -3.64
N LEU A 48 10.21 -4.63 -2.96
CA LEU A 48 10.16 -4.44 -1.51
C LEU A 48 9.06 -3.43 -1.14
N ILE A 49 8.88 -2.39 -1.94
CA ILE A 49 7.79 -1.42 -1.78
C ILE A 49 6.44 -2.09 -2.01
N ARG A 50 6.30 -2.91 -3.06
CA ARG A 50 5.05 -3.64 -3.33
C ARG A 50 4.69 -4.60 -2.20
N VAL A 51 5.67 -5.35 -1.69
CA VAL A 51 5.47 -6.29 -0.57
C VAL A 51 5.05 -5.54 0.71
N MET A 52 5.75 -4.46 1.06
CA MET A 52 5.37 -3.66 2.24
C MET A 52 4.00 -3.02 2.13
N ALA A 53 3.62 -2.55 0.94
CA ALA A 53 2.29 -2.03 0.69
C ALA A 53 1.22 -3.11 0.89
N LEU A 54 1.44 -4.32 0.37
CA LEU A 54 0.54 -5.45 0.54
C LEU A 54 0.41 -5.87 2.02
N ASP A 55 1.53 -5.96 2.75
CA ASP A 55 1.54 -6.26 4.18
C ASP A 55 0.74 -5.21 4.97
N LEU A 56 0.91 -3.92 4.63
CA LEU A 56 0.19 -2.85 5.29
C LEU A 56 -1.31 -2.91 4.97
N LEU A 57 -1.70 -3.24 3.73
CA LEU A 57 -3.10 -3.47 3.37
C LEU A 57 -3.73 -4.61 4.17
N TYR A 58 -2.98 -5.69 4.40
CA TYR A 58 -3.40 -6.78 5.28
C TYR A 58 -3.58 -6.31 6.72
N VAL A 59 -2.63 -5.55 7.27
CA VAL A 59 -2.70 -5.03 8.65
C VAL A 59 -3.90 -4.11 8.87
N ILE A 60 -4.26 -3.26 7.90
CA ILE A 60 -5.39 -2.32 8.02
C ILE A 60 -6.75 -2.94 7.64
N ALA A 61 -6.77 -4.17 7.14
CA ALA A 61 -8.00 -4.85 6.75
C ALA A 61 -8.80 -5.27 7.99
N GLY A 62 -10.11 -5.09 7.91
CA GLY A 62 -11.07 -5.45 8.95
C GLY A 62 -12.47 -5.66 8.41
N PRO A 63 -13.45 -5.96 9.29
CA PRO A 63 -14.82 -6.24 8.88
C PRO A 63 -15.48 -5.09 8.10
N ASP A 64 -15.05 -3.85 8.31
CA ASP A 64 -15.58 -2.63 7.71
C ASP A 64 -15.08 -2.36 6.28
N ASN A 65 -13.92 -2.90 5.89
CA ASN A 65 -13.24 -2.52 4.64
C ASN A 65 -12.65 -3.70 3.84
N SER A 66 -12.63 -4.91 4.39
CA SER A 66 -12.00 -6.09 3.78
C SER A 66 -12.52 -6.40 2.37
N GLN A 67 -13.84 -6.34 2.15
CA GLN A 67 -14.43 -6.55 0.83
C GLN A 67 -13.92 -5.53 -0.21
N SER A 68 -13.79 -4.26 0.18
CA SER A 68 -13.24 -3.23 -0.70
C SER A 68 -11.77 -3.47 -0.98
N ILE A 69 -10.97 -3.81 0.03
CA ILE A 69 -9.54 -4.08 -0.13
C ILE A 69 -9.33 -5.27 -1.09
N VAL A 70 -10.06 -6.37 -0.89
CA VAL A 70 -9.97 -7.56 -1.76
C VAL A 70 -10.37 -7.22 -3.19
N LYS A 71 -11.46 -6.45 -3.38
CA LYS A 71 -11.89 -6.02 -4.72
C LYS A 71 -10.83 -5.16 -5.41
N ASP A 72 -10.25 -4.21 -4.70
CA ASP A 72 -9.21 -3.32 -5.22
C ASP A 72 -7.94 -4.15 -5.57
N LEU A 73 -7.56 -5.12 -4.74
CA LEU A 73 -6.45 -6.06 -5.01
C LEU A 73 -6.70 -6.93 -6.25
N LEU A 74 -7.92 -7.45 -6.43
CA LEU A 74 -8.29 -8.19 -7.64
C LEU A 74 -8.20 -7.31 -8.89
N HIS A 75 -8.54 -6.02 -8.78
CA HIS A 75 -8.37 -5.08 -9.88
C HIS A 75 -6.90 -4.82 -10.21
N VAL A 76 -6.04 -4.69 -9.18
CA VAL A 76 -4.59 -4.62 -9.37
C VAL A 76 -4.08 -5.85 -10.10
N LEU A 77 -4.48 -7.06 -9.68
CA LEU A 77 -4.10 -8.30 -10.36
C LEU A 77 -4.61 -8.37 -11.81
N TRP A 78 -5.83 -7.92 -12.07
CA TRP A 78 -6.40 -7.92 -13.42
C TRP A 78 -5.65 -6.97 -14.37
N ASN A 79 -5.19 -5.84 -13.85
CA ASN A 79 -4.46 -4.84 -14.63
C ASN A 79 -2.94 -5.09 -14.67
N ALA A 80 -2.42 -5.98 -13.82
CA ALA A 80 -1.02 -6.34 -13.81
C ALA A 80 -0.69 -7.04 -15.15
N SER A 81 -0.04 -6.31 -16.05
CA SER A 81 0.39 -6.78 -17.36
C SER A 81 1.72 -7.53 -17.31
N ASP A 82 2.00 -8.25 -16.21
CA ASP A 82 3.34 -8.75 -15.91
C ASP A 82 3.52 -10.23 -16.27
N GLU A 83 4.46 -10.47 -17.21
CA GLU A 83 5.14 -11.76 -17.43
C GLU A 83 5.86 -12.28 -16.16
N GLU A 84 6.03 -11.44 -15.14
CA GLU A 84 6.68 -11.73 -13.86
C GLU A 84 5.86 -12.68 -12.95
N PHE A 85 4.52 -12.71 -13.09
CA PHE A 85 3.66 -13.70 -12.41
C PHE A 85 3.62 -15.08 -13.11
N ILE A 86 4.16 -15.18 -14.33
CA ILE A 86 4.14 -16.40 -15.16
C ILE A 86 5.45 -17.21 -15.02
N LYS A 87 6.45 -16.70 -14.28
CA LYS A 87 7.69 -17.43 -13.99
C LYS A 87 7.64 -18.21 -12.68
#